data_AF-A0A378IJ56-F1
#
_entry.id   AF-A0A378IJ56-F1
#
_cell.length_a   1.000
_cell.length_b   1.000
_cell.length_c   1.000
_cell.angle_alpha   90.00
_cell.angle_beta   90.00
_cell.angle_gamma   90.00
#
_symmetry.space_group_name_H-M   'P 1'
#
loop_
_entity.id
_entity.type
_entity.pdbx_description
1 polymer ?
#
loop_
_entity_poly.entity_id
_entity_poly.type
_entity_poly.pdbx_seq_one_letter_code
_entity_poly.pdbx_strand_id
1 'polypeptide(L)'
;MPKVRGPRDGKLITASFDGKEKSLFPSLKTTKDLVLLSIQGNEYCTGEYLGAIVQQAVATHQTPIDHSGAKGKTTFLIADEIYWHNIKQLASTELEVERLKQEAIKLGDNYFLSNLEFFLTPFNMTIGQFNEKYPNKSVNEIITIINQLAEEQGKNFEIVRWQTWIAQNESQEKINKMMRFYDSVDGLKVSINKAQDDFVKRHGKDGGEELWRLRSHDYLTEESPAVMWLAASLGYNFIVYPGEILPPFEATKEFFVVSKHVPRISQGKNIIEECEHNEYSLHTDDPTRLVNWLEVNFKRSHLPKQPVTSIENHTLSVEKPLVFPEKSSPSVEKKMNFFSPSPRKKPKVSVLDKHRQENVKMDMVVSSQNAIMLGSALEGVSKALINTYGKNPGKSSSVLSEAFAGITQGVLASELSSSDKINFLVNVLKGVMQANTNSCNSSSDALSDGMLLEYMERPISR
;
A
#
# COMPACT_ATOMS: atom_id res chain seq x y z
N MET A 1 -7.27 3.97 10.38
CA MET A 1 -8.66 4.20 9.89
C MET A 1 -8.50 5.16 8.73
N PRO A 2 -9.17 4.93 7.58
CA PRO A 2 -9.09 5.83 6.45
C PRO A 2 -9.40 7.26 6.88
N LYS A 3 -8.51 8.20 6.54
CA LYS A 3 -8.64 9.57 7.02
C LYS A 3 -9.58 10.31 6.09
N VAL A 4 -10.85 10.42 6.47
CA VAL A 4 -11.79 11.36 5.83
C VAL A 4 -11.53 12.76 6.40
N ARG A 5 -11.01 13.66 5.57
CA ARG A 5 -10.73 15.06 5.94
C ARG A 5 -11.74 16.01 5.27
N GLY A 6 -11.89 17.21 5.81
CA GLY A 6 -12.74 18.26 5.22
C GLY A 6 -14.08 18.46 5.93
N PRO A 7 -14.94 19.34 5.41
CA PRO A 7 -16.24 19.68 6.00
C PRO A 7 -17.20 18.49 6.00
N ARG A 8 -17.98 18.33 7.07
CA ARG A 8 -18.96 17.23 7.24
C ARG A 8 -20.12 17.32 6.24
N ASP A 9 -20.51 18.53 5.86
CA ASP A 9 -21.52 18.87 4.87
C ASP A 9 -20.96 19.02 3.46
N GLY A 10 -19.68 18.67 3.26
CA GLY A 10 -19.07 18.55 1.94
C GLY A 10 -19.68 17.39 1.16
N LYS A 11 -20.35 17.72 0.04
CA LYS A 11 -21.02 16.75 -0.84
C LYS A 11 -20.06 16.05 -1.81
N LEU A 12 -18.92 16.66 -2.14
CA LEU A 12 -17.94 16.06 -3.05
C LEU A 12 -16.93 15.26 -2.25
N ILE A 13 -16.80 13.97 -2.57
CA ILE A 13 -15.74 13.09 -2.03
C ILE A 13 -14.68 12.86 -3.10
N THR A 14 -13.42 12.98 -2.72
CA THR A 14 -12.25 12.64 -3.54
C THR A 14 -11.36 11.67 -2.77
N ALA A 15 -10.64 10.81 -3.48
CA ALA A 15 -9.71 9.84 -2.91
C ALA A 15 -8.26 10.18 -3.30
N SER A 16 -7.30 9.85 -2.43
CA SER A 16 -5.87 9.81 -2.74
C SER A 16 -5.30 8.46 -2.34
N PHE A 17 -4.41 7.92 -3.16
CA PHE A 17 -3.68 6.68 -2.87
C PHE A 17 -2.31 7.05 -2.33
N ASP A 18 -2.09 6.80 -1.03
CA ASP A 18 -0.91 7.26 -0.32
C ASP A 18 -0.06 6.09 0.16
N GLY A 19 1.25 6.16 -0.10
CA GLY A 19 2.25 5.16 0.28
C GLY A 19 3.65 5.69 -0.02
N LYS A 20 4.64 5.32 0.78
CA LYS A 20 6.02 5.86 0.65
C LYS A 20 6.71 5.30 -0.60
N GLU A 21 6.35 4.08 -0.95
CA GLU A 21 6.90 3.25 -2.02
C GLU A 21 6.52 3.79 -3.40
N LYS A 22 5.56 4.72 -3.49
CA LYS A 22 5.30 5.51 -4.72
C LYS A 22 6.57 6.17 -5.26
N SER A 23 7.48 6.57 -4.38
CA SER A 23 8.76 7.20 -4.74
C SER A 23 9.74 6.26 -5.47
N LEU A 24 9.52 4.94 -5.43
CA LEU A 24 10.31 3.95 -6.18
C LEU A 24 9.99 3.95 -7.68
N PHE A 25 8.90 4.62 -8.07
CA PHE A 25 8.40 4.65 -9.43
C PHE A 25 8.50 6.07 -9.99
N PRO A 26 9.10 6.27 -11.18
CA PRO A 26 9.12 7.56 -11.85
C PRO A 26 7.71 8.10 -12.15
N SER A 27 6.76 7.20 -12.37
CA SER A 27 5.36 7.50 -12.63
C SER A 27 4.49 6.31 -12.21
N LEU A 28 3.30 6.57 -11.71
CA LEU A 28 2.28 5.54 -11.44
C LEU A 28 1.48 5.18 -12.69
N LYS A 29 1.57 5.97 -13.78
CA LYS A 29 0.79 5.74 -15.01
C LYS A 29 1.10 4.40 -15.70
N THR A 30 2.20 3.77 -15.34
CA THR A 30 2.67 2.49 -15.90
C THR A 30 2.63 1.36 -14.89
N THR A 31 2.06 1.58 -13.70
CA THR A 31 2.03 0.57 -12.63
C THR A 31 0.77 -0.28 -12.73
N LYS A 32 0.85 -1.48 -12.16
CA LYS A 32 -0.30 -2.37 -11.99
C LYS A 32 -0.77 -2.31 -10.54
N ASP A 33 -2.02 -1.93 -10.35
CA ASP A 33 -2.60 -1.68 -9.03
C ASP A 33 -3.78 -2.63 -8.80
N LEU A 34 -3.80 -3.33 -7.66
CA LEU A 34 -4.92 -4.18 -7.24
C LEU A 34 -5.70 -3.47 -6.14
N VAL A 35 -6.93 -3.01 -6.44
CA VAL A 35 -7.83 -2.43 -5.46
C VAL A 35 -8.67 -3.53 -4.83
N LEU A 36 -8.53 -3.75 -3.51
CA LEU A 36 -9.32 -4.75 -2.80
C LEU A 36 -10.68 -4.17 -2.39
N LEU A 37 -11.76 -4.85 -2.77
CA LEU A 37 -13.13 -4.46 -2.46
C LEU A 37 -13.75 -5.47 -1.51
N SER A 38 -13.82 -5.09 -0.23
CA SER A 38 -14.52 -5.85 0.78
C SER A 38 -16.03 -5.65 0.61
N ILE A 39 -16.73 -6.73 0.27
CA ILE A 39 -18.17 -6.68 -0.07
C ILE A 39 -19.07 -6.37 1.13
N GLN A 40 -18.56 -6.56 2.35
CA GLN A 40 -19.29 -6.29 3.58
C GLN A 40 -18.34 -5.80 4.66
N GLY A 41 -18.79 -4.80 5.44
CA GLY A 41 -18.05 -4.36 6.61
C GLY A 41 -16.96 -3.32 6.37
N ASN A 42 -16.90 -2.71 5.18
CA ASN A 42 -16.10 -1.53 4.96
C ASN A 42 -16.89 -0.48 4.17
N GLU A 43 -17.40 0.54 4.86
CA GLU A 43 -18.15 1.63 4.23
C GLU A 43 -17.34 2.38 3.17
N TYR A 44 -16.01 2.37 3.29
CA TYR A 44 -15.09 3.03 2.36
C TYR A 44 -14.88 2.25 1.05
N CYS A 45 -15.38 1.02 0.97
CA CYS A 45 -15.45 0.24 -0.28
C CYS A 45 -16.82 0.41 -0.97
N THR A 46 -17.72 1.26 -0.50
CA THR A 46 -19.08 1.40 -1.05
C THR A 46 -19.45 2.85 -1.35
N GLY A 47 -20.48 3.06 -2.15
CA GLY A 47 -21.11 4.37 -2.33
C GLY A 47 -20.15 5.41 -2.89
N GLU A 48 -20.32 6.65 -2.43
CA GLU A 48 -19.49 7.81 -2.83
C GLU A 48 -17.99 7.59 -2.60
N TYR A 49 -17.60 6.76 -1.62
CA TYR A 49 -16.18 6.44 -1.38
C TYR A 49 -15.62 5.53 -2.47
N LEU A 50 -16.36 4.49 -2.87
CA LEU A 50 -15.99 3.66 -4.01
C LEU A 50 -15.94 4.49 -5.29
N GLY A 51 -16.93 5.36 -5.52
CA GLY A 51 -16.90 6.31 -6.63
C GLY A 51 -15.62 7.13 -6.68
N ALA A 52 -15.18 7.66 -5.54
CA ALA A 52 -13.93 8.40 -5.44
C ALA A 52 -12.68 7.53 -5.73
N ILE A 53 -12.66 6.27 -5.29
CA ILE A 53 -11.58 5.32 -5.62
C ILE A 53 -11.54 5.04 -7.12
N VAL A 54 -12.69 4.74 -7.74
CA VAL A 54 -12.79 4.47 -9.18
C VAL A 54 -12.30 5.67 -9.98
N GLN A 55 -12.73 6.89 -9.63
CA GLN A 55 -12.27 8.12 -10.28
C GLN A 55 -10.75 8.31 -10.14
N GLN A 56 -10.19 8.09 -8.95
CA GLN A 56 -8.75 8.24 -8.72
C GLN A 56 -7.93 7.18 -9.50
N ALA A 57 -8.41 5.94 -9.57
CA ALA A 57 -7.79 4.87 -10.35
C ALA A 57 -7.77 5.21 -11.85
N VAL A 58 -8.93 5.61 -12.41
CA VAL A 58 -9.03 6.04 -13.81
C VAL A 58 -8.15 7.25 -14.08
N ALA A 59 -8.15 8.27 -13.21
CA ALA A 59 -7.30 9.45 -13.37
C ALA A 59 -5.80 9.10 -13.37
N THR A 60 -5.40 8.04 -12.65
CA THR A 60 -4.02 7.58 -12.58
C THR A 60 -3.58 6.86 -13.85
N HIS A 61 -4.44 5.98 -14.38
CA HIS A 61 -4.04 5.04 -15.43
C HIS A 61 -4.60 5.32 -16.82
N GLN A 62 -5.61 6.18 -16.95
CA GLN A 62 -6.23 6.44 -18.26
C GLN A 62 -5.22 6.96 -19.27
N THR A 63 -5.33 6.46 -20.49
CA THR A 63 -4.50 6.87 -21.64
C THR A 63 -5.37 7.22 -22.83
N PRO A 64 -4.91 8.07 -23.75
CA PRO A 64 -5.53 8.22 -25.06
C PRO A 64 -5.70 6.88 -25.77
N ILE A 65 -6.72 6.79 -26.64
CA ILE A 65 -7.06 5.56 -27.38
C ILE A 65 -5.88 5.12 -28.28
N ASP A 66 -5.14 6.07 -28.81
CA ASP A 66 -3.98 5.89 -29.70
C ASP A 66 -2.63 5.73 -28.96
N HIS A 67 -2.63 5.62 -27.62
CA HIS A 67 -1.40 5.46 -26.86
C HIS A 67 -0.73 4.10 -27.14
N SER A 68 0.51 4.14 -27.62
CA SER A 68 1.33 2.97 -27.99
C SER A 68 2.39 2.58 -26.95
N GLY A 69 2.59 3.39 -25.90
CA GLY A 69 3.56 3.11 -24.84
C GLY A 69 3.06 2.11 -23.80
N ALA A 70 3.88 1.86 -22.77
CA ALA A 70 3.45 1.08 -21.61
C ALA A 70 2.21 1.70 -20.96
N LYS A 71 1.23 0.86 -20.62
CA LYS A 71 -0.02 1.23 -19.95
C LYS A 71 -0.05 0.59 -18.58
N GLY A 72 -0.28 1.41 -17.55
CA GLY A 72 -0.66 0.91 -16.24
C GLY A 72 -2.09 0.38 -16.28
N LYS A 73 -2.50 -0.30 -15.21
CA LYS A 73 -3.85 -0.85 -15.09
C LYS A 73 -4.26 -0.92 -13.63
N THR A 74 -5.54 -0.65 -13.35
CA THR A 74 -6.15 -0.97 -12.06
C THR A 74 -7.07 -2.17 -12.16
N THR A 75 -6.96 -3.10 -11.23
CA THR A 75 -7.86 -4.24 -11.08
C THR A 75 -8.66 -4.09 -9.80
N PHE A 76 -9.97 -3.97 -9.93
CA PHE A 76 -10.91 -3.97 -8.81
C PHE A 76 -11.30 -5.40 -8.47
N LEU A 77 -10.77 -5.92 -7.35
CA LEU A 77 -11.06 -7.27 -6.90
C LEU A 77 -12.24 -7.27 -5.93
N ILE A 78 -13.38 -7.77 -6.38
CA ILE A 78 -14.55 -8.04 -5.54
C ILE A 78 -14.25 -9.32 -4.75
N ALA A 79 -13.93 -9.16 -3.46
CA ALA A 79 -13.57 -10.26 -2.56
C ALA A 79 -14.83 -10.93 -1.97
N ASP A 80 -15.63 -11.50 -2.87
CA ASP A 80 -16.93 -12.06 -2.56
C ASP A 80 -16.88 -13.49 -2.05
N GLU A 81 -16.48 -14.47 -2.86
CA GLU A 81 -16.55 -15.89 -2.46
C GLU A 81 -15.83 -16.11 -1.14
N ILE A 82 -14.62 -15.57 -0.94
CA ILE A 82 -13.84 -15.68 0.30
C ILE A 82 -14.60 -15.23 1.56
N TYR A 83 -15.61 -14.39 1.42
CA TYR A 83 -16.50 -13.99 2.51
C TYR A 83 -17.26 -15.18 3.13
N TRP A 84 -17.31 -16.34 2.47
CA TRP A 84 -17.88 -17.57 3.02
C TRP A 84 -17.28 -17.93 4.39
N HIS A 85 -15.99 -17.64 4.63
CA HIS A 85 -15.36 -17.84 5.93
C HIS A 85 -15.98 -16.99 7.04
N ASN A 86 -16.59 -15.85 6.72
CA ASN A 86 -17.20 -14.98 7.72
C ASN A 86 -18.61 -15.42 8.12
N ILE A 87 -19.25 -16.25 7.30
CA ILE A 87 -20.62 -16.75 7.53
C ILE A 87 -20.69 -18.22 7.95
N LYS A 88 -19.57 -18.96 7.88
CA LYS A 88 -19.51 -20.37 8.27
C LYS A 88 -19.70 -20.62 9.77
N GLN A 89 -20.04 -21.85 10.15
CA GLN A 89 -20.17 -22.28 11.55
C GLN A 89 -18.92 -23.06 12.00
N LEU A 90 -18.82 -23.41 13.28
CA LEU A 90 -17.68 -24.16 13.83
C LEU A 90 -17.48 -25.50 13.13
N ALA A 91 -18.58 -26.18 12.82
CA ALA A 91 -18.59 -27.37 12.00
C ALA A 91 -19.36 -27.06 10.71
N SER A 92 -18.73 -27.25 9.56
CA SER A 92 -19.39 -27.17 8.27
C SER A 92 -19.05 -28.39 7.43
N THR A 93 -20.08 -29.05 6.93
CA THR A 93 -19.94 -30.17 5.97
C THR A 93 -19.54 -29.62 4.60
N GLU A 94 -19.00 -30.46 3.70
CA GLU A 94 -18.65 -30.04 2.33
C GLU A 94 -19.84 -29.41 1.58
N LEU A 95 -21.04 -30.03 1.70
CA LEU A 95 -22.28 -29.48 1.14
C LEU A 95 -22.64 -28.11 1.70
N GLU A 96 -22.38 -27.89 2.99
CA GLU A 96 -22.61 -26.58 3.62
C GLU A 96 -21.58 -25.54 3.17
N VAL A 97 -20.32 -25.92 3.02
CA VAL A 97 -19.27 -25.04 2.48
C VAL A 97 -19.65 -24.55 1.08
N GLU A 98 -20.08 -25.45 0.19
CA GLU A 98 -20.50 -25.05 -1.15
C GLU A 98 -21.72 -24.11 -1.10
N ARG A 99 -22.72 -24.42 -0.26
CA ARG A 99 -23.87 -23.54 -0.06
C ARG A 99 -23.45 -22.14 0.43
N LEU A 100 -22.52 -22.05 1.37
CA LEU A 100 -22.02 -20.78 1.91
C LEU A 100 -21.20 -19.99 0.88
N LYS A 101 -20.41 -20.67 0.04
CA LYS A 101 -19.72 -20.04 -1.08
C LYS A 101 -20.70 -19.42 -2.08
N GLN A 102 -21.75 -20.14 -2.45
CA GLN A 102 -22.82 -19.62 -3.31
C GLN A 102 -23.58 -18.45 -2.65
N GLU A 103 -23.75 -18.48 -1.33
CA GLU A 103 -24.33 -17.36 -0.57
C GLU A 103 -23.42 -16.12 -0.61
N ALA A 104 -22.12 -16.30 -0.41
CA ALA A 104 -21.12 -15.23 -0.50
C ALA A 104 -21.05 -14.60 -1.91
N ILE A 105 -21.14 -15.41 -2.96
CA ILE A 105 -21.22 -14.96 -4.36
C ILE A 105 -22.46 -14.08 -4.59
N LYS A 106 -23.62 -14.46 -4.05
CA LYS A 106 -24.85 -13.65 -4.13
C LYS A 106 -24.72 -12.32 -3.38
N LEU A 107 -24.03 -12.31 -2.24
CA LEU A 107 -23.70 -11.06 -1.55
C LEU A 107 -22.79 -10.18 -2.41
N GLY A 108 -21.83 -10.77 -3.12
CA GLY A 108 -21.01 -10.08 -4.13
C GLY A 108 -21.82 -9.48 -5.28
N ASP A 109 -22.81 -10.22 -5.79
CA ASP A 109 -23.72 -9.73 -6.84
C ASP A 109 -24.49 -8.50 -6.36
N ASN A 110 -25.08 -8.58 -5.17
CA ASN A 110 -25.82 -7.47 -4.57
C ASN A 110 -24.91 -6.26 -4.32
N TYR A 111 -23.71 -6.49 -3.81
CA TYR A 111 -22.70 -5.44 -3.61
C TYR A 111 -22.37 -4.75 -4.93
N PHE A 112 -22.09 -5.52 -6.00
CA PHE A 112 -21.75 -4.96 -7.30
C PHE A 112 -22.90 -4.14 -7.89
N LEU A 113 -24.11 -4.69 -7.91
CA LEU A 113 -25.30 -4.01 -8.46
C LEU A 113 -25.63 -2.73 -7.69
N SER A 114 -25.49 -2.74 -6.37
CA SER A 114 -25.72 -1.56 -5.52
C SER A 114 -24.70 -0.45 -5.75
N ASN A 115 -23.57 -0.75 -6.40
CA ASN A 115 -22.49 0.17 -6.67
C ASN A 115 -22.23 0.36 -8.18
N LEU A 116 -23.09 -0.19 -9.04
CA LEU A 116 -22.90 -0.22 -10.49
C LEU A 116 -22.69 1.18 -11.08
N GLU A 117 -23.43 2.18 -10.57
CA GLU A 117 -23.32 3.57 -11.03
C GLU A 117 -21.89 4.13 -10.96
N PHE A 118 -21.10 3.72 -9.97
CA PHE A 118 -19.73 4.21 -9.78
C PHE A 118 -18.77 3.64 -10.82
N PHE A 119 -18.97 2.39 -11.24
CA PHE A 119 -18.19 1.77 -12.32
C PHE A 119 -18.62 2.26 -13.71
N LEU A 120 -19.84 2.77 -13.85
CA LEU A 120 -20.32 3.37 -15.10
C LEU A 120 -19.96 4.86 -15.26
N THR A 121 -19.68 5.54 -14.15
CA THR A 121 -19.31 6.97 -14.12
C THR A 121 -18.15 7.33 -15.06
N PRO A 122 -17.05 6.56 -15.17
CA PRO A 122 -15.96 6.84 -16.10
C PRO A 122 -16.36 6.93 -17.58
N PHE A 123 -17.50 6.34 -17.95
CA PHE A 123 -18.06 6.33 -19.30
C PHE A 123 -19.17 7.37 -19.50
N ASN A 124 -19.43 8.21 -18.49
CA ASN A 124 -20.57 9.14 -18.45
C ASN A 124 -21.92 8.45 -18.73
N MET A 125 -22.09 7.24 -18.19
CA MET A 125 -23.26 6.41 -18.43
C MET A 125 -24.03 6.20 -17.13
N THR A 126 -25.36 6.37 -17.19
CA THR A 126 -26.27 6.01 -16.09
C THR A 126 -26.64 4.53 -16.15
N ILE A 127 -27.14 3.97 -15.04
CA ILE A 127 -27.64 2.59 -15.01
C ILE A 127 -28.79 2.40 -16.04
N GLY A 128 -29.68 3.39 -16.18
CA GLY A 128 -30.78 3.33 -17.14
C GLY A 128 -30.29 3.22 -18.59
N GLN A 129 -29.34 4.07 -18.99
CA GLN A 129 -28.72 4.02 -20.32
C GLN A 129 -27.96 2.72 -20.57
N PHE A 130 -27.27 2.20 -19.55
CA PHE A 130 -26.57 0.92 -19.64
C PHE A 130 -27.57 -0.22 -19.88
N ASN A 131 -28.65 -0.28 -19.11
CA ASN A 131 -29.65 -1.33 -19.20
C ASN A 131 -30.48 -1.26 -20.51
N GLU A 132 -30.68 -0.06 -21.06
CA GLU A 132 -31.29 0.11 -22.38
C GLU A 132 -30.40 -0.47 -23.49
N LYS A 133 -29.08 -0.24 -23.41
CA LYS A 133 -28.11 -0.73 -24.40
C LYS A 133 -27.81 -2.23 -24.24
N TYR A 134 -27.82 -2.74 -23.00
CA TYR A 134 -27.47 -4.11 -22.65
C TYR A 134 -28.54 -4.73 -21.72
N PRO A 135 -29.73 -5.03 -22.25
CA PRO A 135 -30.83 -5.55 -21.42
C PRO A 135 -30.57 -6.99 -20.96
N ASN A 136 -31.15 -7.35 -19.81
CA ASN A 136 -31.22 -8.71 -19.27
C ASN A 136 -29.86 -9.41 -19.07
N LYS A 137 -28.84 -8.67 -18.65
CA LYS A 137 -27.50 -9.21 -18.40
C LYS A 137 -27.33 -9.70 -16.97
N SER A 138 -26.68 -10.85 -16.82
CA SER A 138 -26.19 -11.33 -15.52
C SER A 138 -25.04 -10.46 -15.01
N VAL A 139 -24.73 -10.51 -13.71
CA VAL A 139 -23.64 -9.72 -13.11
C VAL A 139 -22.30 -9.96 -13.81
N ASN A 140 -21.97 -11.22 -14.12
CA ASN A 140 -20.72 -11.55 -14.80
C ASN A 140 -20.67 -10.97 -16.23
N GLU A 141 -21.80 -10.95 -16.96
CA GLU A 141 -21.89 -10.30 -18.27
C GLU A 141 -21.76 -8.78 -18.17
N ILE A 142 -22.38 -8.15 -17.15
CA ILE A 142 -22.23 -6.71 -16.90
C ILE A 142 -20.76 -6.37 -16.64
N ILE A 143 -20.08 -7.12 -15.78
CA ILE A 143 -18.64 -6.96 -15.51
C ILE A 143 -17.82 -7.08 -16.80
N THR A 144 -18.11 -8.11 -17.61
CA THR A 144 -17.42 -8.34 -18.88
C THR A 144 -17.58 -7.15 -19.84
N ILE A 145 -18.81 -6.63 -19.97
CA ILE A 145 -19.10 -5.47 -20.80
C ILE A 145 -18.37 -4.22 -20.28
N ILE A 146 -18.37 -3.98 -18.97
CA ILE A 146 -17.67 -2.83 -18.37
C ILE A 146 -16.16 -2.94 -18.60
N ASN A 147 -15.57 -4.12 -18.44
CA ASN A 147 -14.15 -4.34 -18.70
C ASN A 147 -13.80 -4.08 -20.16
N GLN A 148 -14.63 -4.53 -21.10
CA GLN A 148 -14.47 -4.24 -22.52
C GLN A 148 -14.54 -2.72 -22.79
N LEU A 149 -15.53 -2.01 -22.24
CA LEU A 149 -15.64 -0.56 -22.40
C LEU A 149 -14.44 0.17 -21.79
N ALA A 150 -13.91 -0.31 -20.65
CA ALA A 150 -12.74 0.27 -20.00
C ALA A 150 -11.48 0.15 -20.87
N GLU A 151 -11.31 -0.96 -21.57
CA GLU A 151 -10.22 -1.19 -22.52
C GLU A 151 -10.39 -0.32 -23.78
N GLU A 152 -11.56 -0.38 -24.43
CA GLU A 152 -11.84 0.34 -25.68
C GLU A 152 -11.74 1.86 -25.53
N GLN A 153 -12.08 2.40 -24.36
CA GLN A 153 -12.04 3.84 -24.08
C GLN A 153 -10.76 4.27 -23.33
N GLY A 154 -9.76 3.38 -23.21
CA GLY A 154 -8.48 3.69 -22.58
C GLY A 154 -8.60 4.11 -21.11
N LYS A 155 -9.63 3.66 -20.39
CA LYS A 155 -9.81 3.91 -18.94
C LYS A 155 -8.87 3.04 -18.11
N ASN A 156 -8.35 1.96 -18.70
CA ASN A 156 -7.30 1.09 -18.16
C ASN A 156 -7.62 0.56 -16.75
N PHE A 157 -8.86 0.11 -16.54
CA PHE A 157 -9.22 -0.68 -15.37
C PHE A 157 -9.96 -1.94 -15.76
N GLU A 158 -10.03 -2.89 -14.83
CA GLU A 158 -10.92 -4.05 -14.92
C GLU A 158 -11.53 -4.36 -13.55
N ILE A 159 -12.61 -5.13 -13.56
CA ILE A 159 -13.29 -5.66 -12.39
C ILE A 159 -13.20 -7.18 -12.46
N VAL A 160 -12.74 -7.79 -11.37
CA VAL A 160 -12.52 -9.23 -11.24
C VAL A 160 -13.17 -9.73 -9.96
N ARG A 161 -13.77 -10.91 -9.99
CA ARG A 161 -14.34 -11.59 -8.81
C ARG A 161 -13.34 -12.56 -8.20
N TRP A 162 -13.52 -12.94 -6.94
CA TRP A 162 -12.58 -13.79 -6.21
C TRP A 162 -12.22 -15.07 -6.97
N GLN A 163 -13.23 -15.79 -7.49
CA GLN A 163 -13.04 -17.01 -8.29
C GLN A 163 -12.16 -16.80 -9.51
N THR A 164 -12.41 -15.73 -10.27
CA THR A 164 -11.65 -15.41 -11.47
C THR A 164 -10.23 -14.97 -11.13
N TRP A 165 -10.03 -14.35 -9.97
CA TRP A 165 -8.72 -13.92 -9.49
C TRP A 165 -7.85 -15.10 -9.08
N ILE A 166 -8.33 -15.97 -8.20
CA ILE A 166 -7.55 -17.12 -7.71
C ILE A 166 -7.29 -18.19 -8.78
N ALA A 167 -8.11 -18.22 -9.84
CA ALA A 167 -7.91 -19.10 -11.00
C ALA A 167 -6.79 -18.65 -11.95
N GLN A 168 -6.25 -17.44 -11.79
CA GLN A 168 -5.17 -16.92 -12.64
C GLN A 168 -3.92 -17.81 -12.54
N ASN A 169 -3.31 -18.15 -13.68
CA ASN A 169 -2.08 -18.94 -13.76
C ASN A 169 -2.07 -20.22 -12.90
N GLU A 170 -3.22 -20.91 -12.81
CA GLU A 170 -3.39 -22.14 -12.02
C GLU A 170 -3.02 -21.95 -10.54
N SER A 171 -3.20 -20.73 -10.02
CA SER A 171 -2.70 -20.34 -8.70
C SER A 171 -3.48 -20.94 -7.54
N GLN A 172 -4.75 -21.33 -7.74
CA GLN A 172 -5.58 -21.93 -6.70
C GLN A 172 -4.90 -23.10 -5.99
N GLU A 173 -4.32 -24.03 -6.75
CA GLU A 173 -3.69 -25.21 -6.17
C GLU A 173 -2.45 -24.83 -5.33
N LYS A 174 -1.66 -23.86 -5.82
CA LYS A 174 -0.49 -23.35 -5.10
C LYS A 174 -0.91 -22.63 -3.81
N ILE A 175 -1.92 -21.77 -3.88
CA ILE A 175 -2.50 -21.09 -2.72
C ILE A 175 -2.95 -22.11 -1.67
N ASN A 176 -3.71 -23.14 -2.07
CA ASN A 176 -4.15 -24.20 -1.17
C ASN A 176 -2.96 -24.92 -0.49
N LYS A 177 -1.87 -25.18 -1.23
CA LYS A 177 -0.64 -25.76 -0.65
C LYS A 177 0.10 -24.79 0.26
N MET A 178 0.04 -23.49 0.00
CA MET A 178 0.69 -22.47 0.82
C MET A 178 0.00 -22.25 2.17
N MET A 179 -1.32 -22.47 2.26
CA MET A 179 -2.10 -22.29 3.48
C MET A 179 -1.50 -23.04 4.70
N ARG A 180 -0.94 -24.24 4.49
CA ARG A 180 -0.31 -25.05 5.55
C ARG A 180 0.88 -24.38 6.23
N PHE A 181 1.55 -23.43 5.57
CA PHE A 181 2.70 -22.74 6.15
C PHE A 181 2.29 -21.73 7.22
N TYR A 182 1.06 -21.23 7.19
CA TYR A 182 0.56 -20.30 8.21
C TYR A 182 0.39 -20.98 9.58
N ASP A 183 0.34 -22.31 9.63
CA ASP A 183 0.31 -23.07 10.88
C ASP A 183 1.68 -23.58 11.35
N SER A 184 2.62 -23.72 10.41
CA SER A 184 3.91 -24.43 10.62
C SER A 184 5.14 -23.52 10.58
N VAL A 185 5.06 -22.34 9.97
CA VAL A 185 6.15 -21.35 9.94
C VAL A 185 5.85 -20.27 10.98
N ASP A 186 6.72 -20.14 12.00
CA ASP A 186 6.49 -19.25 13.14
C ASP A 186 6.22 -17.80 12.75
N GLY A 187 6.96 -17.25 11.79
CA GLY A 187 6.77 -15.87 11.32
C GLY A 187 5.37 -15.63 10.75
N LEU A 188 4.89 -16.54 9.89
CA LEU A 188 3.54 -16.48 9.31
C LEU A 188 2.48 -16.71 10.40
N LYS A 189 2.66 -17.72 11.24
CA LYS A 189 1.73 -18.07 12.32
C LYS A 189 1.51 -16.95 13.32
N VAL A 190 2.59 -16.33 13.79
CA VAL A 190 2.53 -15.21 14.74
C VAL A 190 1.78 -14.03 14.12
N SER A 191 1.99 -13.76 12.83
CA SER A 191 1.30 -12.67 12.13
C SER A 191 -0.22 -12.90 12.05
N ILE A 192 -0.67 -14.13 11.79
CA ILE A 192 -2.09 -14.54 11.78
C ILE A 192 -2.69 -14.39 13.17
N ASN A 193 -2.04 -14.96 14.19
CA ASN A 193 -2.53 -14.92 15.58
C ASN A 193 -2.74 -13.48 16.07
N LYS A 194 -1.81 -12.58 15.74
CA LYS A 194 -1.91 -11.15 16.09
C LYS A 194 -3.14 -10.51 15.45
N ALA A 195 -3.36 -10.72 14.16
CA ALA A 195 -4.53 -10.17 13.46
C ALA A 195 -5.85 -10.79 13.95
N GLN A 196 -5.84 -12.09 14.24
CA GLN A 196 -6.96 -12.84 14.79
C GLN A 196 -7.36 -12.30 16.17
N ASP A 197 -6.42 -12.07 17.08
CA ASP A 197 -6.70 -11.52 18.41
C ASP A 197 -7.41 -10.16 18.34
N ASP A 198 -6.96 -9.29 17.43
CA ASP A 198 -7.58 -7.98 17.22
C ASP A 198 -8.97 -8.08 16.56
N PHE A 199 -9.18 -9.07 15.70
CA PHE A 199 -10.48 -9.36 15.12
C PHE A 199 -11.47 -9.89 16.17
N VAL A 200 -11.05 -10.85 17.00
CA VAL A 200 -11.85 -11.42 18.09
C VAL A 200 -12.25 -10.36 19.10
N LYS A 201 -11.32 -9.48 19.51
CA LYS A 201 -11.64 -8.38 20.44
C LYS A 201 -12.75 -7.46 19.92
N ARG A 202 -12.85 -7.29 18.59
CA ARG A 202 -13.89 -6.47 17.95
C ARG A 202 -15.26 -7.16 17.89
N HIS A 203 -15.27 -8.49 17.73
CA HIS A 203 -16.48 -9.26 17.46
C HIS A 203 -16.94 -10.19 18.60
N GLY A 204 -16.16 -10.34 19.66
CA GLY A 204 -16.43 -11.27 20.78
C GLY A 204 -17.72 -11.00 21.56
N LYS A 205 -18.42 -9.89 21.27
CA LYS A 205 -19.76 -9.60 21.81
C LYS A 205 -20.91 -10.14 20.96
N ASP A 206 -20.63 -10.53 19.71
CA ASP A 206 -21.61 -10.94 18.70
C ASP A 206 -21.51 -12.43 18.35
N GLY A 207 -20.76 -13.22 19.12
CA GLY A 207 -20.62 -14.67 18.95
C GLY A 207 -19.58 -15.28 19.89
N GLY A 208 -19.40 -16.60 19.80
CA GLY A 208 -18.36 -17.32 20.56
C GLY A 208 -16.96 -16.94 20.07
N GLU A 209 -16.03 -16.71 21.00
CA GLU A 209 -14.63 -16.38 20.69
C GLU A 209 -13.99 -17.41 19.76
N GLU A 210 -14.21 -18.70 20.02
CA GLU A 210 -13.70 -19.82 19.22
C GLU A 210 -14.13 -19.71 17.74
N LEU A 211 -15.41 -19.40 17.50
CA LEU A 211 -15.92 -19.23 16.14
C LEU A 211 -15.24 -18.05 15.45
N TRP A 212 -15.09 -16.91 16.12
CA TRP A 212 -14.43 -15.75 15.53
C TRP A 212 -12.95 -15.98 15.27
N ARG A 213 -12.28 -16.75 16.13
CA ARG A 213 -10.92 -17.22 15.88
C ARG A 213 -10.85 -18.07 14.61
N LEU A 214 -11.67 -19.10 14.51
CA LEU A 214 -11.71 -20.00 13.34
C LEU A 214 -11.98 -19.22 12.04
N ARG A 215 -13.02 -18.38 12.03
CA ARG A 215 -13.38 -17.57 10.86
C ARG A 215 -12.23 -16.67 10.41
N SER A 216 -11.63 -15.95 11.36
CA SER A 216 -10.53 -15.03 11.05
C SER A 216 -9.27 -15.77 10.61
N HIS A 217 -8.96 -16.92 11.19
CA HIS A 217 -7.81 -17.73 10.80
C HIS A 217 -7.93 -18.15 9.34
N ASP A 218 -9.01 -18.85 9.01
CA ASP A 218 -9.14 -19.46 7.69
C ASP A 218 -9.30 -18.40 6.59
N TYR A 219 -10.01 -17.30 6.88
CA TYR A 219 -10.07 -16.15 5.97
C TYR A 219 -8.68 -15.58 5.69
N LEU A 220 -7.87 -15.31 6.72
CA LEU A 220 -6.55 -14.70 6.54
C LEU A 220 -5.55 -15.65 5.88
N THR A 221 -5.61 -16.95 6.16
CA THR A 221 -4.71 -17.94 5.53
C THR A 221 -4.99 -18.15 4.05
N GLU A 222 -6.25 -18.00 3.60
CA GLU A 222 -6.62 -18.00 2.18
C GLU A 222 -6.32 -16.63 1.53
N GLU A 223 -6.72 -15.53 2.17
CA GLU A 223 -6.60 -14.18 1.61
C GLU A 223 -5.15 -13.75 1.42
N SER A 224 -4.29 -14.01 2.41
CA SER A 224 -2.92 -13.50 2.40
C SER A 224 -2.10 -13.94 1.18
N PRO A 225 -1.98 -15.24 0.84
CA PRO A 225 -1.28 -15.64 -0.39
C PRO A 225 -2.06 -15.26 -1.66
N ALA A 226 -3.40 -15.28 -1.63
CA ALA A 226 -4.21 -14.88 -2.78
C ALA A 226 -4.08 -13.38 -3.10
N VAL A 227 -3.84 -12.52 -2.13
CA VAL A 227 -3.63 -11.08 -2.35
C VAL A 227 -2.15 -10.80 -2.61
N MET A 228 -1.25 -11.22 -1.74
CA MET A 228 0.14 -10.77 -1.80
C MET A 228 0.99 -11.59 -2.76
N TRP A 229 0.98 -12.92 -2.64
CA TRP A 229 1.81 -13.76 -3.50
C TRP A 229 1.31 -13.75 -4.95
N LEU A 230 0.00 -13.91 -5.16
CA LEU A 230 -0.58 -13.94 -6.50
C LEU A 230 -0.48 -12.59 -7.21
N ALA A 231 -0.74 -11.47 -6.52
CA ALA A 231 -0.53 -10.17 -7.15
C ALA A 231 0.95 -9.96 -7.51
N ALA A 232 1.89 -10.39 -6.67
CA ALA A 232 3.32 -10.31 -6.99
C ALA A 232 3.67 -11.18 -8.20
N SER A 233 3.14 -12.41 -8.29
CA SER A 233 3.41 -13.32 -9.42
C SER A 233 2.83 -12.81 -10.74
N LEU A 234 1.76 -12.01 -10.68
CA LEU A 234 1.16 -11.31 -11.83
C LEU A 234 1.82 -9.94 -12.13
N GLY A 235 2.84 -9.55 -11.35
CA GLY A 235 3.61 -8.34 -11.52
C GLY A 235 2.90 -7.06 -11.06
N TYR A 236 1.95 -7.16 -10.12
CA TYR A 236 1.33 -5.98 -9.52
C TYR A 236 2.33 -5.23 -8.64
N ASN A 237 2.36 -3.92 -8.82
CA ASN A 237 3.23 -3.02 -8.07
C ASN A 237 2.60 -2.60 -6.76
N PHE A 238 1.28 -2.41 -6.74
CA PHE A 238 0.56 -1.88 -5.60
C PHE A 238 -0.69 -2.68 -5.26
N ILE A 239 -0.95 -2.79 -3.96
CA ILE A 239 -2.24 -3.18 -3.40
C ILE A 239 -2.86 -1.91 -2.81
N VAL A 240 -4.06 -1.56 -3.23
CA VAL A 240 -4.78 -0.34 -2.84
C VAL A 240 -5.95 -0.72 -1.94
N TYR A 241 -6.00 -0.13 -0.75
CA TYR A 241 -7.08 -0.44 0.20
C TYR A 241 -7.38 0.72 1.17
N PRO A 242 -8.66 1.00 1.50
CA PRO A 242 -9.01 1.92 2.58
C PRO A 242 -8.80 1.26 3.95
N GLY A 243 -7.54 1.11 4.33
CA GLY A 243 -7.09 0.58 5.61
C GLY A 243 -5.57 0.43 5.68
N GLU A 244 -5.05 0.25 6.89
CA GLU A 244 -3.64 -0.08 7.10
C GLU A 244 -3.40 -1.52 6.64
N ILE A 245 -2.18 -1.81 6.15
CA ILE A 245 -1.77 -3.17 5.82
C ILE A 245 -1.87 -4.07 7.07
N LEU A 246 -2.33 -5.29 6.88
CA LEU A 246 -2.43 -6.27 7.97
C LEU A 246 -1.09 -7.02 8.13
N PRO A 247 -0.69 -7.37 9.37
CA PRO A 247 0.56 -8.11 9.61
C PRO A 247 0.72 -9.41 8.79
N PRO A 248 -0.33 -10.22 8.56
CA PRO A 248 -0.24 -11.40 7.69
C PRO A 248 0.20 -11.08 6.27
N PHE A 249 -0.24 -9.94 5.72
CA PHE A 249 0.13 -9.54 4.37
C PHE A 249 1.60 -9.12 4.28
N GLU A 250 2.10 -8.38 5.28
CA GLU A 250 3.53 -8.05 5.39
C GLU A 250 4.37 -9.32 5.46
N ALA A 251 4.01 -10.24 6.37
CA ALA A 251 4.73 -11.50 6.55
C ALA A 251 4.68 -12.39 5.28
N THR A 252 3.55 -12.39 4.55
CA THR A 252 3.41 -13.13 3.29
C THR A 252 4.34 -12.58 2.21
N LYS A 253 4.40 -11.25 2.08
CA LYS A 253 5.32 -10.60 1.14
C LYS A 253 6.76 -10.92 1.49
N GLU A 254 7.15 -10.78 2.75
CA GLU A 254 8.51 -11.04 3.22
C GLU A 254 8.93 -12.50 3.02
N PHE A 255 8.01 -13.44 3.26
CA PHE A 255 8.32 -14.87 3.19
C PHE A 255 8.34 -15.40 1.75
N PHE A 256 7.42 -14.96 0.89
CA PHE A 256 7.25 -15.56 -0.44
C PHE A 256 7.69 -14.67 -1.61
N VAL A 257 8.03 -13.40 -1.43
CA VAL A 257 8.48 -12.52 -2.52
C VAL A 257 9.93 -12.12 -2.27
N VAL A 258 10.86 -12.84 -2.89
CA VAL A 258 12.29 -12.79 -2.57
C VAL A 258 13.13 -12.38 -3.76
N SER A 259 14.33 -11.88 -3.49
CA SER A 259 15.29 -11.53 -4.55
C SER A 259 15.79 -12.79 -5.26
N LYS A 260 16.03 -12.70 -6.57
CA LYS A 260 16.74 -13.75 -7.30
C LYS A 260 18.16 -13.92 -6.76
N HIS A 261 18.58 -15.17 -6.62
CA HIS A 261 19.97 -15.50 -6.37
C HIS A 261 20.76 -15.29 -7.66
N VAL A 262 21.64 -14.29 -7.67
CA VAL A 262 22.51 -13.99 -8.82
C VAL A 262 23.93 -14.38 -8.46
N PRO A 263 24.60 -15.25 -9.25
CA PRO A 263 26.03 -15.51 -9.08
C PRO A 263 26.82 -14.21 -9.07
N ARG A 264 27.70 -14.04 -8.08
CA ARG A 264 28.48 -12.81 -7.93
C ARG A 264 29.90 -13.10 -7.51
N ILE A 265 30.83 -12.27 -7.98
CA ILE A 265 32.22 -12.31 -7.51
C ILE A 265 32.35 -11.35 -6.34
N SER A 266 32.76 -11.86 -5.18
CA SER A 266 33.09 -11.04 -4.01
C SER A 266 34.44 -11.47 -3.46
N GLN A 267 35.35 -10.51 -3.30
CA GLN A 267 36.72 -10.77 -2.81
C GLN A 267 37.45 -11.86 -3.61
N GLY A 268 37.29 -11.85 -4.94
CA GLY A 268 37.90 -12.83 -5.84
C GLY A 268 37.28 -14.24 -5.80
N LYS A 269 36.23 -14.46 -5.00
CA LYS A 269 35.50 -15.73 -4.94
C LYS A 269 34.21 -15.65 -5.73
N ASN A 270 33.94 -16.67 -6.53
CA ASN A 270 32.64 -16.87 -7.16
C ASN A 270 31.66 -17.38 -6.08
N ILE A 271 30.67 -16.56 -5.74
CA ILE A 271 29.62 -16.89 -4.78
C ILE A 271 28.37 -17.29 -5.59
N ILE A 272 27.92 -18.52 -5.38
CA ILE A 272 26.63 -19.03 -5.83
C ILE A 272 25.87 -19.37 -4.56
N GLU A 273 24.83 -18.62 -4.26
CA GLU A 273 24.00 -18.84 -3.07
C GLU A 273 23.04 -20.00 -3.35
N GLU A 274 23.06 -21.03 -2.50
CA GLU A 274 22.05 -22.07 -2.53
C GLU A 274 20.70 -21.47 -2.11
N CYS A 275 19.64 -21.82 -2.84
CA CYS A 275 18.32 -21.30 -2.55
C CYS A 275 17.70 -22.05 -1.36
N GLU A 276 17.84 -21.49 -0.16
CA GLU A 276 17.20 -22.00 1.07
C GLU A 276 15.73 -21.57 1.20
N HIS A 277 15.22 -20.76 0.27
CA HIS A 277 13.84 -20.29 0.28
C HIS A 277 12.84 -21.42 0.02
N ASN A 278 11.61 -21.22 0.50
CA ASN A 278 10.51 -22.17 0.31
C ASN A 278 10.21 -22.41 -1.19
N GLU A 279 9.74 -23.61 -1.54
CA GLU A 279 9.43 -23.99 -2.93
C GLU A 279 8.39 -23.08 -3.64
N TYR A 280 7.52 -22.41 -2.88
CA TYR A 280 6.53 -21.46 -3.41
C TYR A 280 7.04 -20.01 -3.45
N SER A 281 8.31 -19.76 -3.10
CA SER A 281 8.88 -18.43 -3.15
C SER A 281 8.99 -17.95 -4.60
N LEU A 282 8.57 -16.70 -4.82
CA LEU A 282 8.70 -16.00 -6.08
C LEU A 282 10.02 -15.23 -6.08
N HIS A 283 10.98 -15.71 -6.88
CA HIS A 283 12.26 -15.02 -7.09
C HIS A 283 12.14 -13.96 -8.17
N THR A 284 12.30 -12.69 -7.79
CA THR A 284 12.21 -11.52 -8.68
C THR A 284 13.48 -10.67 -8.64
N ASP A 285 13.72 -9.89 -9.70
CA ASP A 285 14.90 -9.01 -9.79
C ASP A 285 14.83 -7.85 -8.78
N ASP A 286 13.62 -7.35 -8.50
CA ASP A 286 13.41 -6.26 -7.54
C ASP A 286 12.10 -6.47 -6.76
N PRO A 287 12.13 -7.23 -5.64
CA PRO A 287 10.95 -7.47 -4.82
C PRO A 287 10.40 -6.19 -4.18
N THR A 288 11.21 -5.12 -4.07
CA THR A 288 10.77 -3.85 -3.49
C THR A 288 9.77 -3.11 -4.39
N ARG A 289 9.65 -3.51 -5.66
CA ARG A 289 8.69 -2.94 -6.64
C ARG A 289 7.39 -3.71 -6.76
N LEU A 290 7.19 -4.77 -5.97
CA LEU A 290 5.99 -5.60 -6.04
C LEU A 290 5.13 -5.43 -4.78
N VAL A 291 3.81 -5.45 -4.99
CA VAL A 291 2.78 -5.52 -3.95
C VAL A 291 3.01 -4.57 -2.76
N ASN A 292 3.35 -3.32 -3.07
CA ASN A 292 3.46 -2.26 -2.07
C ASN A 292 2.08 -1.76 -1.66
N TRP A 293 1.91 -1.34 -0.41
CA TRP A 293 0.60 -0.93 0.07
C TRP A 293 0.33 0.55 -0.19
N LEU A 294 -0.82 0.87 -0.77
CA LEU A 294 -1.34 2.23 -0.87
C LEU A 294 -2.63 2.34 -0.02
N GLU A 295 -2.54 3.08 1.08
CA GLU A 295 -3.71 3.40 1.88
C GLU A 295 -4.54 4.47 1.16
N VAL A 296 -5.86 4.23 1.06
CA VAL A 296 -6.79 5.23 0.52
C VAL A 296 -7.14 6.25 1.59
N ASN A 297 -6.90 7.53 1.30
CA ASN A 297 -7.39 8.66 2.09
C ASN A 297 -8.48 9.41 1.34
N PHE A 298 -9.41 10.01 2.08
CA PHE A 298 -10.56 10.70 1.49
C PHE A 298 -10.62 12.16 1.90
N LYS A 299 -11.08 13.01 0.99
CA LYS A 299 -11.32 14.42 1.27
C LYS A 299 -12.71 14.82 0.82
N ARG A 300 -13.50 15.34 1.75
CA ARG A 300 -14.76 16.04 1.50
C ARG A 300 -14.49 17.49 1.12
N SER A 301 -15.29 18.02 0.21
CA SER A 301 -15.29 19.44 -0.16
C SER A 301 -16.67 19.90 -0.59
N HIS A 302 -16.92 21.21 -0.53
CA HIS A 302 -18.12 21.80 -1.12
C HIS A 302 -17.95 21.86 -2.64
N LEU A 303 -19.07 21.77 -3.35
CA LEU A 303 -19.09 22.10 -4.78
C LEU A 303 -18.54 23.52 -4.96
N PRO A 304 -17.68 23.76 -5.98
CA PRO A 304 -17.30 25.10 -6.34
C PRO A 304 -18.57 25.93 -6.49
N LYS A 305 -18.69 27.04 -5.75
CA LYS A 305 -19.77 28.00 -6.00
C LYS A 305 -19.62 28.40 -7.45
N GLN A 306 -20.57 28.04 -8.32
CA GLN A 306 -20.60 28.56 -9.67
C GLN A 306 -20.53 30.09 -9.56
N PRO A 307 -19.66 30.76 -10.35
CA PRO A 307 -19.64 32.21 -10.36
C PRO A 307 -21.04 32.68 -10.72
N VAL A 308 -21.72 33.30 -9.76
CA VAL A 308 -23.02 33.92 -9.99
C VAL A 308 -22.75 35.08 -10.92
N THR A 309 -22.98 34.88 -12.22
CA THR A 309 -23.27 35.98 -13.13
C THR A 309 -24.57 36.61 -12.62
N SER A 310 -24.42 37.66 -11.83
CA SER A 310 -25.50 38.52 -11.38
C SER A 310 -26.09 39.22 -12.59
N ILE A 311 -27.08 38.59 -13.21
CA ILE A 311 -28.10 39.33 -13.95
C ILE A 311 -29.08 39.81 -12.89
N GLU A 312 -28.95 41.09 -12.53
CA GLU A 312 -30.00 41.81 -11.81
C GLU A 312 -31.29 41.70 -12.62
N ASN A 313 -32.25 40.94 -12.13
CA ASN A 313 -33.64 41.15 -12.49
C ASN A 313 -34.45 41.23 -11.20
N HIS A 314 -34.97 42.43 -11.00
CA HIS A 314 -35.92 42.77 -9.97
C HIS A 314 -37.21 41.95 -10.09
N THR A 315 -37.85 41.85 -8.93
CA THR A 315 -39.31 41.80 -8.66
C THR A 315 -40.03 40.46 -8.47
N LEU A 316 -40.60 40.39 -7.25
CA LEU A 316 -41.88 39.83 -6.80
C LEU A 316 -41.94 38.35 -6.34
N SER A 317 -41.83 38.20 -5.02
CA SER A 317 -42.82 37.64 -4.08
C SER A 317 -43.85 36.64 -4.64
N VAL A 318 -43.93 35.44 -4.06
CA VAL A 318 -45.08 34.90 -3.28
C VAL A 318 -44.88 33.38 -3.03
N GLU A 319 -45.34 32.95 -1.84
CA GLU A 319 -45.71 31.60 -1.39
C GLU A 319 -44.66 30.56 -0.94
N LYS A 320 -44.66 30.37 0.39
CA LYS A 320 -44.25 29.16 1.12
C LYS A 320 -45.24 28.02 0.84
N PRO A 321 -44.73 26.77 0.73
CA PRO A 321 -45.46 25.62 1.25
C PRO A 321 -44.78 25.02 2.48
N LEU A 322 -45.62 24.69 3.45
CA LEU A 322 -45.33 23.85 4.62
C LEU A 322 -44.91 22.44 4.17
N VAL A 323 -43.84 21.90 4.76
CA VAL A 323 -43.44 20.50 4.62
C VAL A 323 -43.42 19.85 6.00
N PHE A 324 -44.13 18.73 6.11
CA PHE A 324 -44.28 17.87 7.29
C PHE A 324 -42.97 17.15 7.65
N PRO A 325 -42.75 16.81 8.94
CA PRO A 325 -41.61 16.00 9.35
C PRO A 325 -41.93 14.50 9.20
N GLU A 326 -41.37 13.86 8.18
CA GLU A 326 -41.28 12.40 8.14
C GLU A 326 -40.15 11.92 9.05
N LYS A 327 -40.52 11.25 10.14
CA LYS A 327 -39.60 10.47 10.97
C LYS A 327 -39.29 9.16 10.24
N SER A 328 -38.13 9.06 9.61
CA SER A 328 -37.52 7.78 9.30
C SER A 328 -36.69 7.30 10.49
N SER A 329 -37.14 6.24 11.13
CA SER A 329 -36.38 5.47 12.12
C SER A 329 -35.24 4.73 11.42
N PRO A 330 -33.99 4.78 11.91
CA PRO A 330 -32.93 3.93 11.39
C PRO A 330 -33.13 2.49 11.90
N SER A 331 -33.29 1.54 10.98
CA SER A 331 -33.06 0.14 11.28
C SER A 331 -31.58 -0.05 11.60
N VAL A 332 -31.30 -0.49 12.83
CA VAL A 332 -29.95 -0.83 13.27
C VAL A 332 -29.63 -2.21 12.74
N GLU A 333 -29.20 -2.31 11.48
CA GLU A 333 -28.45 -3.48 11.02
C GLU A 333 -27.02 -3.36 11.55
N LYS A 334 -26.65 -4.30 12.44
CA LYS A 334 -25.30 -4.42 12.99
C LYS A 334 -24.32 -4.74 11.86
N LYS A 335 -23.50 -3.75 11.49
CA LYS A 335 -22.42 -3.87 10.51
C LYS A 335 -21.23 -4.61 11.13
N MET A 336 -20.91 -5.80 10.63
CA MET A 336 -19.69 -6.56 10.95
C MET A 336 -18.55 -6.05 10.07
N ASN A 337 -17.43 -5.61 10.66
CA ASN A 337 -16.33 -4.97 9.92
C ASN A 337 -15.00 -5.72 10.12
N PHE A 338 -14.49 -6.36 9.08
CA PHE A 338 -13.20 -7.06 9.11
C PHE A 338 -12.00 -6.09 9.18
N PHE A 339 -12.10 -4.92 8.56
CA PHE A 339 -10.94 -4.07 8.26
C PHE A 339 -10.86 -2.70 8.97
N SER A 340 -11.72 -2.41 9.95
CA SER A 340 -11.66 -1.11 10.67
C SER A 340 -10.72 -1.16 11.89
N PRO A 341 -9.63 -0.36 11.94
CA PRO A 341 -8.88 -0.18 13.18
C PRO A 341 -9.65 0.68 14.18
N SER A 342 -9.42 0.45 15.48
CA SER A 342 -10.16 1.07 16.59
C SER A 342 -10.07 2.61 16.62
N PRO A 343 -11.16 3.33 16.96
CA PRO A 343 -11.08 4.72 17.39
C PRO A 343 -10.41 4.78 18.77
N ARG A 344 -9.13 5.17 18.81
CA ARG A 344 -8.40 5.43 20.07
C ARG A 344 -9.10 6.56 20.85
N LYS A 345 -9.89 6.21 21.87
CA LYS A 345 -10.30 7.15 22.92
C LYS A 345 -9.05 7.49 23.75
N LYS A 346 -8.57 8.72 23.66
CA LYS A 346 -7.54 9.23 24.59
C LYS A 346 -8.19 9.43 25.97
N PRO A 347 -7.70 8.81 27.05
CA PRO A 347 -8.06 9.24 28.38
C PRO A 347 -7.29 10.53 28.70
N LYS A 348 -8.02 11.59 29.10
CA LYS A 348 -7.46 12.67 29.92
C LYS A 348 -7.31 12.10 31.33
N VAL A 349 -6.11 12.14 31.91
CA VAL A 349 -5.81 12.44 33.33
C VAL A 349 -4.28 12.58 33.51
N SER A 350 -3.95 13.36 34.53
CA SER A 350 -2.76 14.10 34.93
C SER A 350 -1.39 13.41 35.02
N VAL A 351 -0.38 14.23 34.71
CA VAL A 351 0.95 14.38 35.33
C VAL A 351 1.27 13.40 36.48
N LEU A 352 2.22 12.50 36.24
CA LEU A 352 3.32 12.23 37.15
C LEU A 352 4.50 11.67 36.36
N ASP A 353 5.67 12.30 36.51
CA ASP A 353 6.95 11.90 35.92
C ASP A 353 7.32 10.47 36.30
N LYS A 354 7.63 9.65 35.29
CA LYS A 354 8.56 8.53 35.43
C LYS A 354 9.16 8.16 34.08
N HIS A 355 10.47 8.39 33.98
CA HIS A 355 11.35 7.94 32.92
C HIS A 355 11.17 6.44 32.63
N ARG A 356 10.87 6.11 31.37
CA ARG A 356 11.15 4.79 30.80
C ARG A 356 11.55 4.98 29.34
N GLN A 357 12.85 4.79 29.07
CA GLN A 357 13.40 4.67 27.72
C GLN A 357 12.79 3.44 27.04
N GLU A 358 12.16 3.63 25.89
CA GLU A 358 11.86 2.57 24.94
C GLU A 358 12.88 2.63 23.82
N ASN A 359 13.76 1.62 23.79
CA ASN A 359 14.70 1.35 22.71
C ASN A 359 13.91 0.85 21.49
N VAL A 360 13.95 1.61 20.39
CA VAL A 360 13.53 1.13 19.08
C VAL A 360 14.66 0.25 18.52
N LYS A 361 14.42 -1.07 18.45
CA LYS A 361 15.23 -1.98 17.62
C LYS A 361 14.91 -1.67 16.15
N MET A 362 15.86 -1.07 15.45
CA MET A 362 15.98 -1.23 14.00
C MET A 362 16.99 -2.34 13.75
N ASP A 363 16.54 -3.46 13.19
CA ASP A 363 17.45 -4.43 12.60
C ASP A 363 17.94 -3.89 11.24
N MET A 364 19.02 -3.12 11.31
CA MET A 364 20.03 -3.11 10.28
C MET A 364 21.32 -3.52 10.97
N VAL A 365 22.00 -4.56 10.47
CA VAL A 365 23.37 -4.86 10.90
C VAL A 365 24.28 -3.78 10.31
N VAL A 366 24.27 -2.63 10.95
CA VAL A 366 25.17 -1.49 10.78
C VAL A 366 25.91 -1.40 12.11
N SER A 367 27.25 -1.40 12.09
CA SER A 367 28.02 -1.32 13.33
C SER A 367 27.52 -0.12 14.18
N SER A 368 27.40 -0.31 15.49
CA SER A 368 26.74 0.62 16.42
C SER A 368 27.27 2.06 16.36
N GLN A 369 28.52 2.25 15.96
CA GLN A 369 29.15 3.56 15.78
C GLN A 369 28.61 4.33 14.55
N ASN A 370 28.23 3.61 13.49
CA ASN A 370 27.83 4.19 12.20
C ASN A 370 26.41 4.76 12.26
N ALA A 371 25.52 4.09 12.98
CA ALA A 371 24.17 4.59 13.25
C ALA A 371 24.21 5.88 14.08
N ILE A 372 25.14 5.96 15.04
CA ILE A 372 25.33 7.16 15.88
C ILE A 372 25.85 8.34 15.07
N MET A 373 26.81 8.12 14.16
CA MET A 373 27.39 9.19 13.34
C MET A 373 26.39 9.73 12.31
N LEU A 374 25.68 8.84 11.60
CA LEU A 374 24.66 9.24 10.63
C LEU A 374 23.47 9.93 11.32
N GLY A 375 23.03 9.39 12.46
CA GLY A 375 22.00 10.00 13.29
C GLY A 375 22.39 11.41 13.74
N SER A 376 23.63 11.59 14.19
CA SER A 376 24.15 12.90 14.62
C SER A 376 24.28 13.89 13.46
N ALA A 377 24.69 13.43 12.27
CA ALA A 377 24.78 14.26 11.08
C ALA A 377 23.41 14.78 10.62
N LEU A 378 22.41 13.89 10.55
CA LEU A 378 21.05 14.24 10.19
C LEU A 378 20.40 15.18 11.21
N GLU A 379 20.59 14.90 12.50
CA GLU A 379 20.11 15.76 13.58
C GLU A 379 20.73 17.16 13.50
N GLY A 380 22.04 17.25 13.28
CA GLY A 380 22.75 18.53 13.16
C GLY A 380 22.30 19.38 11.98
N VAL A 381 22.18 18.77 10.79
CA VAL A 381 21.69 19.45 9.58
C VAL A 381 20.25 19.94 9.78
N SER A 382 19.38 19.08 10.31
CA SER A 382 17.99 19.43 10.58
C SER A 382 17.89 20.60 11.58
N LYS A 383 18.66 20.55 12.67
CA LYS A 383 18.71 21.61 13.68
C LYS A 383 19.16 22.94 13.10
N ALA A 384 20.19 22.95 12.26
CA ALA A 384 20.66 24.17 11.60
C ALA A 384 19.61 24.76 10.65
N LEU A 385 18.94 23.92 9.84
CA LEU A 385 17.87 24.38 8.94
C LEU A 385 16.67 24.94 9.71
N ILE A 386 16.28 24.29 10.81
CA ILE A 386 15.21 24.76 11.69
C ILE A 386 15.60 26.08 12.38
N ASN A 387 16.87 26.27 12.74
CA ASN A 387 17.32 27.53 13.33
C ASN A 387 17.38 28.68 12.31
N THR A 388 17.72 28.38 11.06
CA THR A 388 17.81 29.39 9.98
C THR A 388 16.45 29.76 9.42
N TYR A 389 15.50 28.82 9.34
CA TYR A 389 14.21 29.00 8.67
C TYR A 389 12.98 28.78 9.55
N GLY A 390 13.14 28.28 10.77
CA GLY A 390 12.08 27.98 11.73
C GLY A 390 12.22 28.78 13.04
N LYS A 391 11.22 28.66 13.92
CA LYS A 391 11.07 29.53 15.11
C LYS A 391 11.30 28.88 16.47
N ASN A 392 11.85 27.66 16.58
CA ASN A 392 12.13 27.05 17.88
C ASN A 392 13.31 26.06 17.87
N PRO A 393 14.43 26.37 18.56
CA PRO A 393 15.50 25.39 18.77
C PRO A 393 15.08 24.37 19.84
N GLY A 394 15.06 23.09 19.48
CA GLY A 394 14.93 21.98 20.43
C GLY A 394 16.15 21.86 21.35
N LYS A 395 15.93 21.52 22.63
CA LYS A 395 16.96 21.37 23.67
C LYS A 395 17.30 19.91 23.93
N SER A 396 18.15 19.34 23.08
CA SER A 396 19.15 18.31 23.42
C SER A 396 19.85 17.91 22.12
N SER A 397 21.18 17.98 22.06
CA SER A 397 21.98 17.49 20.94
C SER A 397 23.23 16.81 21.46
N SER A 398 23.70 15.79 20.76
CA SER A 398 25.03 15.23 20.97
C SER A 398 26.09 16.26 20.52
N VAL A 399 27.31 16.17 21.03
CA VAL A 399 28.43 17.03 20.60
C VAL A 399 28.66 16.92 19.09
N LEU A 400 28.46 15.73 18.52
CA LEU A 400 28.55 15.50 17.08
C LEU A 400 27.43 16.20 16.31
N SER A 401 26.19 16.18 16.79
CA SER A 401 25.11 16.90 16.11
C SER A 401 25.26 18.42 16.23
N GLU A 402 25.90 18.93 17.28
CA GLU A 402 26.29 20.35 17.35
C GLU A 402 27.38 20.71 16.34
N ALA A 403 28.39 19.84 16.16
CA ALA A 403 29.42 20.05 15.14
C ALA A 403 28.81 20.09 13.72
N PHE A 404 27.93 19.15 13.39
CA PHE A 404 27.23 19.16 12.09
C PHE A 404 26.27 20.33 11.94
N ALA A 405 25.63 20.79 13.01
CA ALA A 405 24.84 22.01 12.98
C ALA A 405 25.70 23.24 12.69
N GLY A 406 26.88 23.36 13.31
CA GLY A 406 27.84 24.44 13.06
C GLY A 406 28.35 24.44 11.61
N ILE A 407 28.72 23.28 11.07
CA ILE A 407 29.10 23.12 9.66
C ILE A 407 27.97 23.58 8.75
N THR A 408 26.74 23.12 9.02
CA THR A 408 25.57 23.47 8.20
C THR A 408 25.28 24.97 8.26
N GLN A 409 25.37 25.59 9.44
CA GLN A 409 25.21 27.03 9.58
C GLN A 409 26.28 27.81 8.81
N GLY A 410 27.55 27.39 8.87
CA GLY A 410 28.63 28.00 8.10
C GLY A 410 28.39 27.92 6.59
N VAL A 411 27.91 26.79 6.09
CA VAL A 411 27.56 26.60 4.68
C VAL A 411 26.38 27.48 4.29
N LEU A 412 25.33 27.53 5.10
CA LEU A 412 24.14 28.35 4.83
C LEU A 412 24.46 29.86 4.84
N ALA A 413 25.37 30.30 5.71
CA ALA A 413 25.82 31.69 5.82
C ALA A 413 26.85 32.10 4.76
N SER A 414 27.46 31.15 4.04
CA SER A 414 28.43 31.44 2.99
C SER A 414 27.83 32.16 1.78
N GLU A 415 28.67 32.77 0.94
CA GLU A 415 28.26 33.40 -0.33
C GLU A 415 28.03 32.41 -1.47
N LEU A 416 28.05 31.09 -1.18
CA LEU A 416 27.80 30.06 -2.18
C LEU A 416 26.39 30.18 -2.78
N SER A 417 26.25 29.73 -4.03
CA SER A 417 24.93 29.61 -4.66
C SER A 417 24.07 28.58 -3.90
N SER A 418 22.74 28.71 -3.97
CA SER A 418 21.83 27.76 -3.31
C SER A 418 22.06 26.32 -3.76
N SER A 419 22.41 26.10 -5.03
CA SER A 419 22.77 24.77 -5.55
C SER A 419 24.05 24.24 -4.93
N ASP A 420 25.08 25.08 -4.77
CA ASP A 420 26.36 24.65 -4.19
C ASP A 420 26.24 24.35 -2.70
N LYS A 421 25.42 25.12 -1.96
CA LYS A 421 25.09 24.85 -0.55
C LYS A 421 24.43 23.49 -0.39
N ILE A 422 23.45 23.18 -1.24
CA ILE A 422 22.74 21.89 -1.21
C ILE A 422 23.70 20.76 -1.58
N ASN A 423 24.48 20.91 -2.65
CA ASN A 423 25.43 19.90 -3.09
C ASN A 423 26.49 19.63 -2.02
N PHE A 424 26.98 20.65 -1.33
CA PHE A 424 27.92 20.50 -0.22
C PHE A 424 27.32 19.67 0.92
N LEU A 425 26.10 20.01 1.39
CA LEU A 425 25.46 19.26 2.48
C LEU A 425 25.14 17.82 2.10
N VAL A 426 24.72 17.58 0.85
CA VAL A 426 24.52 16.22 0.31
C VAL A 426 25.84 15.45 0.29
N ASN A 427 26.94 16.09 -0.10
CA ASN A 427 28.25 15.45 -0.13
C ASN A 427 28.81 15.16 1.27
N VAL A 428 28.52 15.99 2.27
CA VAL A 428 28.85 15.71 3.67
C VAL A 428 28.10 14.47 4.16
N LEU A 429 26.78 14.37 3.89
CA LEU A 429 25.99 13.20 4.26
C LEU A 429 26.45 11.94 3.51
N LYS A 430 26.73 12.05 2.20
CA LYS A 430 27.32 10.95 1.42
C LYS A 430 28.69 10.56 1.95
N GLY A 431 29.52 11.51 2.36
CA GLY A 431 30.83 11.25 2.97
C GLY A 431 30.71 10.47 4.27
N VAL A 432 29.75 10.81 5.15
CA VAL A 432 29.46 10.04 6.37
C VAL A 432 28.97 8.62 6.05
N MET A 433 28.23 8.46 4.95
CA MET A 433 27.78 7.14 4.49
C MET A 433 28.91 6.32 3.83
N GLN A 434 29.84 6.97 3.13
CA GLN A 434 30.90 6.35 2.32
C GLN A 434 32.23 6.15 3.05
N ALA A 435 32.55 6.95 4.07
CA ALA A 435 33.75 6.78 4.91
C ALA A 435 33.80 5.39 5.59
N ASN A 436 32.69 4.64 5.54
CA ASN A 436 32.53 3.32 6.12
C ASN A 436 32.59 2.15 5.12
N THR A 437 32.76 2.38 3.82
CA THR A 437 33.11 1.29 2.87
C THR A 437 34.62 1.11 2.69
N ASN A 438 35.44 2.11 3.09
CA ASN A 438 36.89 2.14 2.84
C ASN A 438 37.76 2.37 4.10
N SER A 439 37.34 1.91 5.29
CA SER A 439 38.20 1.97 6.48
C SER A 439 39.07 0.71 6.65
N CYS A 440 40.08 0.60 5.80
CA CYS A 440 41.46 0.16 6.10
C CYS A 440 42.18 -0.07 4.78
N ASN A 441 42.82 0.98 4.27
CA ASN A 441 44.10 0.92 3.57
C ASN A 441 44.64 2.35 3.52
N SER A 442 45.18 2.79 4.67
CA SER A 442 46.14 3.89 4.67
C SER A 442 47.44 3.36 4.07
N SER A 443 47.73 3.75 2.84
CA SER A 443 49.02 3.61 2.20
C SER A 443 50.01 4.55 2.88
N SER A 444 51.08 4.00 3.46
CA SER A 444 52.32 4.73 3.68
C SER A 444 53.05 4.88 2.34
N ASP A 445 53.45 6.12 2.06
CA ASP A 445 54.32 6.51 0.96
C ASP A 445 55.63 5.73 0.95
N ALA A 446 56.02 5.25 -0.23
CA ALA A 446 57.42 5.11 -0.62
C ALA A 446 57.53 5.29 -2.15
N LEU A 447 58.23 6.35 -2.53
CA LEU A 447 58.63 6.71 -3.89
C LEU A 447 59.87 5.90 -4.34
N SER A 448 59.92 5.67 -5.66
CA SER A 448 61.10 5.70 -6.54
C SER A 448 61.78 4.41 -7.01
N ASP A 449 62.10 4.45 -8.32
CA ASP A 449 63.02 3.64 -9.15
C ASP A 449 62.67 2.17 -9.43
N GLY A 450 62.73 1.64 -10.64
CA GLY A 450 63.25 2.13 -11.93
C GLY A 450 63.64 0.91 -12.80
N MET A 451 63.53 1.06 -14.13
CA MET A 451 64.05 0.19 -15.21
C MET A 451 63.44 -1.23 -15.40
N LEU A 452 62.79 -1.59 -16.51
CA LEU A 452 63.22 -1.74 -17.93
C LEU A 452 64.39 -2.73 -18.16
N LEU A 453 64.07 -3.93 -18.67
CA LEU A 453 64.85 -4.82 -19.56
C LEU A 453 64.09 -6.17 -19.63
N GLU A 454 63.36 -6.51 -20.70
CA GLU A 454 63.87 -7.13 -21.95
C GLU A 454 65.06 -8.08 -21.69
N TYR A 455 64.89 -9.38 -21.99
CA TYR A 455 65.79 -10.16 -22.86
C TYR A 455 65.34 -11.64 -22.99
N MET A 456 65.24 -12.06 -24.26
CA MET A 456 65.47 -13.39 -24.88
C MET A 456 64.62 -14.60 -24.44
N GLU A 457 63.74 -15.13 -25.30
CA GLU A 457 64.01 -15.97 -26.50
C GLU A 457 64.99 -17.14 -26.29
N ARG A 458 64.47 -18.37 -26.49
CA ARG A 458 65.02 -19.55 -27.25
C ARG A 458 64.78 -20.92 -26.55
N PRO A 459 64.79 -22.07 -27.26
CA PRO A 459 63.56 -22.66 -27.80
C PRO A 459 63.46 -24.21 -27.61
N ILE A 460 62.34 -24.78 -28.07
CA ILE A 460 62.16 -26.10 -28.76
C ILE A 460 62.71 -27.40 -28.11
N SER A 461 61.73 -28.27 -27.81
CA SER A 461 61.66 -29.74 -27.98
C SER A 461 62.74 -30.66 -27.40
N ARG A 462 62.27 -31.57 -26.53
CA ARG A 462 62.05 -32.98 -26.87
C ARG A 462 60.88 -33.54 -26.08
#